data_AF-A0A8J8PVS9-F1
#
_entry.id   AF-A0A8J8PVS9-F1
#
_cell.length_a   1.000
_cell.length_b   1.000
_cell.length_c   1.000
_cell.angle_alpha   90.00
_cell.angle_beta   90.00
_cell.angle_gamma   90.00
#
_symmetry.space_group_name_H-M   'P 1'
#
loop_
_entity.id
_entity.type
_entity.pdbx_description
1 polymer ?
#
loop_
_entity_poly.entity_id
_entity_poly.type
_entity_poly.pdbx_seq_one_letter_code
_entity_poly.pdbx_strand_id
1 'polypeptide(L)'
;MITDARVLRQEFVPGDLEHRDAETTYLSETLAPIADGETPETVIMHGPSGVGKTCVAKYMGDQLRQEVLDAEFQYVNCWQHYSRYRALHRILEGLGQTLDIHRQSTPRDEL
;
A
#
# COMPACT_ATOMS: atom_id res chain seq x y z
N MET A 1 -16.49 -27.97 0.88
CA MET A 1 -15.40 -28.04 1.88
C MET A 1 -14.40 -26.95 1.50
N ILE A 2 -13.97 -26.10 2.44
CA ILE A 2 -12.95 -25.05 2.19
C ILE A 2 -11.57 -25.68 2.39
N THR A 3 -10.68 -25.57 1.40
CA THR A 3 -9.33 -26.18 1.41
C THR A 3 -8.26 -25.25 1.97
N ASP A 4 -8.46 -23.93 1.86
CA ASP A 4 -7.60 -22.92 2.48
C ASP A 4 -8.46 -21.76 2.98
N ALA A 5 -8.48 -21.51 4.29
CA ALA A 5 -9.25 -20.43 4.88
C ALA A 5 -8.57 -19.05 4.75
N ARG A 6 -7.28 -19.00 4.40
CA ARG A 6 -6.51 -17.74 4.31
C ARG A 6 -6.99 -16.88 3.15
N VAL A 7 -7.45 -17.49 2.06
CA VAL A 7 -7.96 -16.78 0.87
C VAL A 7 -9.23 -15.96 1.14
N LEU A 8 -9.89 -16.20 2.28
CA LEU A 8 -11.09 -15.49 2.70
C LEU A 8 -10.80 -14.34 3.69
N ARG A 9 -9.54 -14.12 4.07
CA ARG A 9 -9.14 -13.04 4.98
C ARG A 9 -9.11 -11.70 4.24
N GLN A 10 -9.41 -10.62 4.95
CA GLN A 10 -9.40 -9.27 4.36
C GLN A 10 -8.02 -8.83 3.88
N GLU A 11 -6.97 -9.37 4.48
CA GLU A 11 -5.58 -9.05 4.15
C GLU A 11 -5.08 -9.84 2.94
N PHE A 12 -5.83 -10.85 2.48
CA PHE A 12 -5.44 -11.65 1.34
C PHE A 12 -5.53 -10.82 0.05
N VAL A 13 -4.43 -10.81 -0.69
CA VAL A 13 -4.34 -10.26 -2.04
C VAL A 13 -4.21 -11.46 -2.99
N PRO A 14 -5.11 -11.62 -3.96
CA PRO A 14 -5.04 -12.72 -4.92
C PRO A 14 -3.87 -12.53 -5.88
N GLY A 15 -3.44 -13.62 -6.53
CA GLY A 15 -2.40 -13.57 -7.56
C GLY A 15 -2.87 -13.02 -8.91
N ASP A 16 -4.18 -12.82 -9.08
CA ASP A 16 -4.78 -12.20 -10.27
C ASP A 16 -6.06 -11.46 -9.87
N LEU A 17 -6.40 -10.39 -10.60
CA LEU A 17 -7.54 -9.53 -10.35
C LEU A 17 -8.52 -9.54 -11.51
N GLU A 18 -9.60 -10.31 -11.36
CA GLU A 18 -10.69 -10.36 -12.33
C GLU A 18 -11.47 -9.03 -12.38
N HIS A 19 -11.84 -8.61 -13.60
CA HIS A 19 -12.68 -7.43 -13.87
C HIS A 19 -12.09 -6.10 -13.35
N ARG A 20 -10.76 -5.97 -13.40
CA ARG A 20 -10.00 -4.79 -12.98
C ARG A 20 -8.93 -4.37 -14.00
N ASP A 21 -9.09 -4.76 -15.26
CA ASP A 21 -8.10 -4.52 -16.32
C ASP A 21 -7.85 -3.02 -16.54
N ALA A 22 -8.91 -2.20 -16.50
CA ALA A 22 -8.79 -0.76 -16.70
C ALA A 22 -8.04 -0.09 -15.54
N GLU A 23 -8.38 -0.43 -14.30
CA GLU A 23 -7.75 0.13 -13.10
C GLU A 23 -6.29 -0.32 -12.95
N THR A 24 -5.99 -1.57 -13.27
CA THR A 24 -4.62 -2.11 -13.24
C THR A 24 -3.75 -1.51 -14.35
N THR A 25 -4.28 -1.38 -15.56
CA THR A 25 -3.59 -0.70 -16.68
C THR A 25 -3.27 0.75 -16.33
N TYR A 26 -4.26 1.51 -15.84
CA TYR A 26 -4.06 2.91 -15.45
C TYR A 26 -2.99 3.07 -14.36
N LEU A 27 -3.01 2.19 -13.34
CA LEU A 27 -2.00 2.22 -12.29
C LEU A 27 -0.62 1.82 -12.81
N SER A 28 -0.53 0.84 -13.70
CA SER A 28 0.73 0.43 -14.32
C SER A 28 1.36 1.58 -15.10
N GLU A 29 0.60 2.23 -15.98
CA GLU A 29 1.06 3.38 -16.76
C GLU A 29 1.49 4.55 -15.86
N THR A 30 0.74 4.80 -14.78
CA THR A 30 1.06 5.90 -13.85
C THR A 30 2.32 5.61 -13.04
N LEU A 31 2.55 4.35 -12.66
CA LEU A 31 3.70 3.93 -11.84
C LEU A 31 4.95 3.60 -12.67
N ALA A 32 4.82 3.46 -14.00
CA ALA A 32 5.92 3.15 -14.91
C ALA A 32 7.19 4.01 -14.72
N PRO A 33 7.11 5.34 -14.44
CA PRO A 33 8.30 6.16 -14.22
C PRO A 33 9.21 5.67 -13.08
N ILE A 34 8.67 4.92 -12.10
CA ILE A 34 9.47 4.34 -11.00
C ILE A 34 10.57 3.42 -11.53
N ALA A 35 10.30 2.67 -12.62
CA ALA A 35 11.28 1.75 -13.21
C ALA A 35 12.52 2.48 -13.75
N ASP A 36 12.37 3.74 -14.16
CA ASP A 36 13.45 4.61 -14.65
C ASP A 36 14.06 5.48 -13.53
N GLY A 37 13.65 5.28 -12.28
CA GLY A 37 14.07 6.10 -11.13
C GLY A 37 13.43 7.49 -11.10
N GLU A 38 12.37 7.70 -11.86
CA GLU A 38 11.61 8.95 -11.91
C GLU A 38 10.44 8.95 -10.92
N THR A 39 9.91 10.14 -10.62
CA THR A 39 8.77 10.29 -9.72
C THR A 39 7.46 10.12 -10.51
N PRO A 40 6.58 9.18 -10.14
CA PRO A 40 5.29 9.01 -10.79
C PRO A 40 4.29 10.09 -10.38
N GLU A 41 3.16 10.17 -11.08
CA GLU A 41 2.04 11.00 -10.65
C GLU A 41 1.32 10.41 -9.42
N THR A 42 0.69 11.28 -8.62
CA THR A 42 -0.10 10.85 -7.46
C THR A 42 -1.48 10.37 -7.89
N VAL A 43 -1.84 9.14 -7.51
CA VAL A 43 -3.16 8.55 -7.79
C VAL A 43 -4.08 8.63 -6.56
N ILE A 44 -5.33 9.06 -6.79
CA ILE A 44 -6.39 9.04 -5.79
C ILE A 44 -7.49 8.07 -6.24
N MET A 45 -7.66 6.97 -5.49
CA MET A 45 -8.73 5.99 -5.76
C MET A 45 -9.96 6.27 -4.90
N HIS A 46 -11.11 6.55 -5.53
CA HIS A 46 -12.37 6.80 -4.84
C HIS A 46 -13.46 5.79 -5.24
N GLY A 47 -14.46 5.61 -4.36
CA GLY A 47 -15.61 4.74 -4.62
C GLY A 47 -16.15 4.05 -3.36
N PRO A 48 -17.29 3.34 -3.45
CA PRO A 48 -17.93 2.69 -2.31
C PRO A 48 -17.03 1.66 -1.60
N SER A 49 -17.36 1.33 -0.35
CA SER A 49 -16.67 0.24 0.37
C SER A 49 -16.88 -1.09 -0.33
N GLY A 50 -15.89 -2.00 -0.27
CA GLY A 50 -15.99 -3.34 -0.85
C GLY A 50 -15.76 -3.47 -2.36
N VAL A 51 -15.57 -2.37 -3.11
CA VAL A 51 -15.37 -2.44 -4.58
C VAL A 51 -13.96 -2.88 -5.01
N GLY A 52 -13.07 -3.20 -4.06
CA GLY A 52 -11.73 -3.73 -4.37
C GLY A 52 -10.58 -2.71 -4.41
N LYS A 53 -10.82 -1.43 -4.10
CA LYS A 53 -9.77 -0.37 -4.11
C LYS A 53 -8.50 -0.76 -3.37
N THR A 54 -8.64 -1.22 -2.12
CA THR A 54 -7.50 -1.65 -1.30
C THR A 54 -6.79 -2.88 -1.87
N CYS A 55 -7.55 -3.79 -2.49
CA CYS A 55 -7.00 -5.00 -3.09
C CYS A 55 -6.14 -4.63 -4.32
N VAL A 56 -6.69 -3.81 -5.22
CA VAL A 56 -5.99 -3.29 -6.41
C VAL A 56 -4.71 -2.55 -6.02
N ALA A 57 -4.79 -1.64 -5.05
CA ALA A 57 -3.62 -0.87 -4.62
C ALA A 57 -2.49 -1.76 -4.09
N LYS A 58 -2.82 -2.78 -3.28
CA LYS A 58 -1.82 -3.73 -2.76
C LYS A 58 -1.26 -4.63 -3.85
N TYR A 59 -2.13 -5.16 -4.71
CA TYR A 59 -1.72 -5.97 -5.86
C TYR A 59 -0.72 -5.23 -6.75
N MET A 60 -1.02 -3.98 -7.12
CA MET A 60 -0.10 -3.17 -7.93
C MET A 60 1.22 -2.87 -7.22
N GLY A 61 1.18 -2.61 -5.90
CA GLY A 61 2.39 -2.46 -5.10
C GLY A 61 3.25 -3.73 -5.05
N ASP A 62 2.61 -4.90 -4.93
CA ASP A 62 3.29 -6.19 -4.94
C ASP A 62 3.88 -6.51 -6.33
N GLN A 63 3.18 -6.17 -7.42
CA GLN A 63 3.71 -6.29 -8.79
C GLN A 63 4.91 -5.37 -9.01
N LEU A 64 4.83 -4.11 -8.59
CA LEU A 64 5.93 -3.15 -8.72
C LEU A 64 7.21 -3.66 -8.03
N ARG A 65 7.09 -4.23 -6.82
CA ARG A 65 8.22 -4.85 -6.10
C ARG A 65 8.81 -6.06 -6.82
N GLN A 66 8.01 -6.79 -7.59
CA GLN A 66 8.47 -7.94 -8.36
C GLN A 66 9.21 -7.51 -9.63
N GLU A 67 8.80 -6.40 -10.24
CA GLU A 67 9.37 -5.89 -11.49
C GLU A 67 10.60 -4.99 -11.28
N VAL A 68 10.62 -4.20 -10.19
CA VAL A 68 11.68 -3.22 -9.91
C VAL A 68 12.42 -3.64 -8.63
N LEU A 69 13.67 -4.10 -8.77
CA LEU A 69 14.48 -4.69 -7.70
C LEU A 69 14.63 -3.80 -6.46
N ASP A 70 14.80 -2.49 -6.66
CA ASP A 70 15.04 -1.51 -5.60
C ASP A 70 13.76 -0.75 -5.20
N ALA A 71 12.58 -1.16 -5.69
CA ALA A 71 11.33 -0.54 -5.31
C ALA A 71 10.83 -1.08 -3.97
N GLU A 72 10.60 -0.17 -3.02
CA GLU A 72 9.89 -0.48 -1.78
C GLU A 72 8.44 -0.03 -1.87
N PHE A 73 7.53 -0.87 -1.38
CA PHE A 73 6.12 -0.55 -1.26
C PHE A 73 5.68 -0.70 0.20
N GLN A 74 5.04 0.36 0.72
CA GLN A 74 4.52 0.38 2.08
C GLN A 74 3.03 0.74 2.10
N TYR A 75 2.21 -0.19 2.59
CA TYR A 75 0.79 0.03 2.82
C TYR A 75 0.53 0.60 4.22
N VAL A 76 -0.17 1.73 4.28
CA VAL A 76 -0.58 2.38 5.53
C VAL A 76 -2.10 2.47 5.62
N ASN A 77 -2.68 1.72 6.56
CA ASN A 77 -4.10 1.81 6.87
C ASN A 77 -4.36 2.97 7.82
N CYS A 78 -4.75 4.13 7.30
CA CYS A 78 -5.05 5.31 8.11
C CYS A 78 -6.26 5.14 9.03
N TRP A 79 -7.11 4.12 8.85
CA TRP A 79 -8.17 3.80 9.83
C TRP A 79 -7.57 3.20 11.11
N GLN A 80 -6.52 2.39 10.99
CA GLN A 80 -5.78 1.83 12.13
C GLN A 80 -4.76 2.84 12.68
N HIS A 81 -4.14 3.64 11.80
CA HIS A 81 -3.14 4.66 12.10
C HIS A 81 -3.70 6.07 11.90
N TYR A 82 -4.77 6.42 12.64
CA TYR A 82 -5.59 7.61 12.39
C TYR A 82 -4.97 8.95 12.80
N SER A 83 -3.91 8.95 13.61
CA SER A 83 -3.15 10.18 13.91
C SER A 83 -2.05 10.38 12.88
N ARG A 84 -1.71 11.64 12.59
CA ARG A 84 -0.56 11.96 11.73
C ARG A 84 0.73 11.31 12.21
N TYR A 85 1.01 11.31 13.51
CA TYR A 85 2.18 10.60 14.05
C TYR A 85 2.20 9.11 13.70
N ARG A 86 1.12 8.37 14.01
CA ARG A 86 1.05 6.92 13.71
C ARG A 86 1.17 6.62 12.22
N ALA A 87 0.56 7.43 11.35
CA ALA A 87 0.68 7.26 9.91
C ALA A 87 2.13 7.46 9.45
N LEU A 88 2.76 8.57 9.85
CA LEU A 88 4.16 8.86 9.51
C LEU A 88 5.12 7.81 10.09
N HIS A 89 4.93 7.41 11.35
CA HIS A 89 5.73 6.36 11.97
C HIS A 89 5.60 5.05 11.18
N ARG A 90 4.39 4.68 10.76
CA ARG A 90 4.18 3.47 9.94
C ARG A 90 4.85 3.58 8.56
N ILE A 91 4.87 4.76 7.93
CA ILE A 91 5.63 4.98 6.69
C ILE A 91 7.12 4.72 6.93
N LEU A 92 7.71 5.39 7.93
CA LEU A 92 9.14 5.28 8.24
C LEU A 92 9.53 3.85 8.67
N GLU A 93 8.63 3.15 9.36
CA GLU A 93 8.84 1.75 9.74
C GLU A 93 8.98 0.86 8.50
N GLY A 94 8.17 1.09 7.47
CA GLY A 94 8.28 0.39 6.19
C GLY A 94 9.58 0.68 5.43
N LEU A 95 10.19 1.85 5.66
CA LEU A 95 11.46 2.26 5.06
C LEU A 95 12.68 1.86 5.92
N GLY A 96 12.48 1.21 7.07
CA GLY A 96 13.57 0.89 8.00
C GLY A 96 14.17 2.11 8.72
N GLN A 97 13.52 3.27 8.69
CA GLN A 97 14.02 4.55 9.20
C GLN A 97 13.49 4.93 10.60
N THR A 98 13.19 3.95 11.45
CA THR A 98 12.62 4.19 12.79
C THR A 98 13.61 4.01 13.94
N LEU A 99 14.85 3.59 13.68
CA LEU A 99 15.83 3.27 14.71
C LEU A 99 16.10 4.47 15.66
N ASP A 100 16.14 5.68 15.10
CA ASP A 100 16.41 6.91 15.86
C ASP A 100 15.14 7.55 16.44
N ILE A 101 13.97 6.96 16.20
CA ILE A 101 12.69 7.46 16.71
C ILE A 101 12.40 6.77 18.02
N HIS A 102 12.50 7.51 19.12
CA HIS A 102 12.20 6.96 20.43
C HIS A 102 10.72 6.54 20.49
N ARG A 103 10.45 5.26 20.75
CA ARG A 103 9.10 4.65 20.81
C ARG A 103 8.13 5.29 21.83
N GLN A 104 8.63 6.17 22.69
CA GLN A 104 7.91 6.88 23.75
C GLN A 104 7.93 8.39 23.55
N SER A 105 8.34 8.86 22.37
CA SER A 105 8.24 10.28 22.01
C SER A 105 6.77 10.67 22.09
N THR A 106 6.45 11.75 22.79
CA THR A 106 5.09 12.27 22.86
C THR A 106 4.74 12.89 21.50
N PRO A 107 3.77 12.35 20.76
CA PRO A 107 3.34 12.93 19.51
C PRO A 107 2.77 14.33 19.71
N ARG A 108 3.04 15.26 18.78
CA ARG A 108 2.41 16.59 18.81
C ARG A 108 0.89 16.56 18.67
N ASP A 109 0.34 15.48 18.12
CA ASP A 109 -1.10 15.31 17.95
C ASP A 109 -1.78 14.80 19.24
N GLU A 110 -0.99 14.46 20.27
CA GLU A 110 -1.46 14.04 21.60
C GLU A 110 -1.18 15.10 22.69
N LEU A 111 -0.63 16.26 22.29
CA LEU A 111 -0.40 17.46 23.13
C LEU A 111 -1.52 18.49 22.92
#